data_AF-A0A6L3N8K5-F1
#
_entry.id   AF-A0A6L3N8K5-F1
#
_cell.length_a   1.000
_cell.length_b   1.000
_cell.length_c   1.000
_cell.angle_alpha   90.00
_cell.angle_beta   90.00
_cell.angle_gamma   90.00
#
_symmetry.space_group_name_H-M   'P 1'
#
loop_
_entity.id
_entity.type
_entity.pdbx_description
1 polymer ?
#
loop_
_entity_poly.entity_id
_entity_poly.type
_entity_poly.pdbx_seq_one_letter_code
_entity_poly.pdbx_strand_id
1 'polypeptide(L)' 'MTTQRAARALIFTADDFGLHPRVNAAVERAHRDGVLNAASLMVGAPAAQDAIE' A
#
# COMPACT_ATOMS: atom_id res chain seq x y z
N MET A 1 4.23 33.33 -22.61
CA MET A 1 4.60 32.54 -21.41
C MET A 1 3.61 31.40 -21.25
N THR A 2 3.95 30.21 -21.71
CA THR A 2 3.16 29.00 -21.47
C THR A 2 3.42 28.53 -20.05
N THR A 3 2.41 28.58 -19.19
CA THR A 3 2.48 28.04 -17.83
C THR A 3 2.60 26.52 -17.92
N GLN A 4 3.77 25.99 -17.59
CA GLN A 4 3.94 24.55 -17.45
C GLN A 4 3.12 24.10 -16.24
N ARG A 5 2.06 23.31 -16.49
CA ARG A 5 1.31 22.67 -15.40
C ARG A 5 2.27 21.76 -14.65
N ALA A 6 2.38 21.95 -13.33
CA ALA A 6 3.06 20.99 -12.48
C ALA A 6 2.47 19.60 -12.71
N ALA A 7 3.33 18.59 -12.82
CA ALA A 7 2.90 17.21 -12.97
C ALA A 7 2.01 16.83 -11.77
N ARG A 8 0.84 16.24 -12.04
CA ARG A 8 -0.05 15.73 -10.99
C ARG A 8 0.47 14.36 -10.54
N ALA A 9 0.67 14.20 -9.24
CA ALA A 9 0.98 12.92 -8.64
C ALA A 9 -0.30 12.27 -8.08
N LEU A 10 -0.36 10.94 -8.13
CA LEU A 10 -1.43 10.14 -7.53
C LEU A 10 -0.76 9.01 -6.73
N ILE A 11 -1.23 8.78 -5.51
CA ILE A 11 -0.75 7.72 -4.63
C ILE A 11 -1.93 6.81 -4.32
N PHE A 12 -1.80 5.53 -4.65
CA PHE A 12 -2.71 4.48 -4.25
C PHE A 12 -2.22 3.87 -2.94
N THR A 13 -3.05 3.93 -1.91
CA THR A 13 -2.77 3.32 -0.61
C THR A 13 -3.75 2.18 -0.33
N ALA A 14 -3.27 1.11 0.26
CA ALA A 14 -4.10 0.08 0.86
C ALA A 14 -4.17 0.26 2.38
N ASP A 15 -5.32 -0.09 2.95
CA ASP A 15 -5.53 -0.17 4.39
C ASP A 15 -5.50 -1.62 4.86
N ASP A 16 -5.53 -1.81 6.19
CA ASP A 16 -5.59 -3.11 6.87
C ASP A 16 -4.36 -4.02 6.70
N PHE A 17 -3.22 -3.49 6.25
CA PHE A 17 -1.99 -4.28 6.20
C PHE A 17 -1.59 -4.69 7.63
N GLY A 18 -1.30 -5.96 7.86
CA GLY A 18 -1.10 -6.54 9.19
C GLY A 18 -2.37 -7.13 9.84
N LEU A 19 -3.56 -6.96 9.25
CA LEU A 19 -4.81 -7.47 9.85
C LEU A 19 -4.93 -9.00 9.80
N HIS A 20 -4.57 -9.61 8.66
CA HIS A 20 -4.68 -11.04 8.42
C HIS A 20 -3.72 -11.48 7.30
N PRO A 21 -3.15 -12.70 7.30
CA PRO A 21 -2.16 -13.10 6.27
C PRO A 21 -2.71 -13.03 4.84
N ARG A 22 -4.01 -13.30 4.64
CA ARG A 22 -4.66 -13.13 3.33
C ARG A 22 -4.76 -11.67 2.87
N VAL A 23 -4.92 -10.74 3.82
CA VAL A 23 -4.90 -9.29 3.51
C VAL A 23 -3.48 -8.89 3.14
N ASN A 24 -2.47 -9.33 3.89
CA ASN A 24 -1.06 -9.07 3.57
C ASN A 24 -0.69 -9.55 2.16
N ALA A 25 -1.02 -10.80 1.83
CA ALA A 25 -0.78 -11.37 0.52
C ALA A 25 -1.52 -10.64 -0.62
N ALA A 26 -2.68 -10.02 -0.33
CA ALA A 26 -3.40 -9.21 -1.31
C ALA A 26 -2.74 -7.85 -1.51
N VAL A 27 -2.32 -7.18 -0.44
CA VAL A 27 -1.58 -5.91 -0.48
C VAL A 27 -0.26 -6.10 -1.22
N GLU A 28 0.49 -7.16 -0.92
CA GLU A 28 1.75 -7.48 -1.61
C GLU A 28 1.55 -7.69 -3.12
N ARG A 29 0.52 -8.45 -3.53
CA ARG A 29 0.23 -8.64 -4.96
C ARG A 29 -0.19 -7.34 -5.62
N ALA A 30 -1.03 -6.55 -4.96
CA ALA A 30 -1.48 -5.27 -5.49
C ALA A 30 -0.35 -4.22 -5.54
N HIS A 31 0.71 -4.38 -4.75
CA HIS A 31 1.94 -3.58 -4.84
C HIS A 31 2.90 -4.10 -5.92
N ARG A 32 3.16 -5.41 -5.97
CA ARG A 32 4.10 -6.03 -6.92
C ARG A 32 3.59 -6.05 -8.36
N ASP A 33 2.31 -6.39 -8.50
CA ASP A 33 1.66 -6.66 -9.79
C ASP A 33 0.55 -5.65 -10.12
N GLY A 34 0.28 -4.72 -9.22
CA GLY A 34 -0.82 -3.75 -9.33
C GLY A 34 -0.36 -2.29 -9.29
N VAL A 35 -1.24 -1.42 -8.79
CA VAL A 35 -1.02 0.04 -8.79
C VAL A 35 -0.68 0.61 -7.41
N LEU A 36 -0.64 -0.22 -6.35
CA LEU A 36 -0.40 0.30 -5.00
C LEU A 36 1.01 0.89 -4.87
N ASN A 37 1.05 2.09 -4.30
CA ASN A 37 2.28 2.80 -3.98
C ASN A 37 2.63 2.70 -2.49
N ALA A 38 1.63 2.52 -1.62
CA ALA A 38 1.80 2.48 -0.17
C ALA A 38 0.74 1.58 0.50
N ALA A 39 0.96 1.26 1.77
CA ALA A 39 -0.02 0.64 2.65
C ALA A 39 0.12 1.15 4.09
N SER A 40 -0.96 1.15 4.86
CA SER A 40 -0.96 1.50 6.29
C SER A 40 -0.84 0.23 7.15
N LEU A 41 0.24 0.12 7.94
CA LEU A 41 0.48 -1.04 8.80
C LEU A 41 -0.26 -0.92 10.13
N MET A 42 -1.09 -1.92 10.42
CA MET A 42 -1.73 -2.15 11.71
C MET A 42 -0.76 -2.88 12.66
N VAL A 43 0.13 -2.14 13.32
CA VAL A 43 1.23 -2.69 14.13
C VAL A 43 0.77 -3.65 15.25
N GLY A 44 -0.42 -3.42 15.83
CA GLY A 44 -0.97 -4.28 16.89
C GLY A 44 -1.84 -5.45 16.40
N ALA A 45 -1.99 -5.62 15.08
CA ALA A 45 -2.89 -6.61 14.54
C ALA A 45 -2.23 -8.02 14.45
N PRO A 46 -3.04 -9.10 14.42
CA PRO A 46 -2.53 -10.47 14.55
C PRO A 46 -1.51 -10.89 13.48
N ALA A 47 -1.51 -10.26 12.31
CA ALA A 47 -0.61 -10.57 11.20
C ALA A 47 0.41 -9.45 10.93
N ALA A 48 0.66 -8.56 11.89
CA ALA A 48 1.63 -7.48 11.74
C ALA A 48 3.06 -7.99 11.52
N GLN A 49 3.42 -9.10 12.18
CA GLN A 49 4.74 -9.71 12.00
C GLN A 49 4.89 -10.30 10.59
N ASP A 50 3.89 -11.05 10.12
CA ASP A 50 3.83 -11.58 8.76
C ASP A 50 3.89 -10.46 7.70
N ALA A 51 3.36 -9.27 8.00
CA ALA A 51 3.37 -8.12 7.09
C ALA A 51 4.75 -7.47 6.91
N ILE A 52 5.71 -7.71 7.82
CA ILE A 52 7.03 -7.04 7.81
C ILE A 52 8.22 -8.01 7.67
N GLU A 53 7.96 -9.30 7.51
CA GLU A 53 8.98 -10.31 7.17
C GLU A 53 9.43 -10.18 5.71
#